data_AF-A0A950QT33-F1
#
_entry.id   AF-A0A950QT33-F1
#
_cell.length_a   1.000
_cell.length_b   1.000
_cell.length_c   1.000
_cell.angle_alpha   90.00
_cell.angle_beta   90.00
_cell.angle_gamma   90.00
#
_symmetry.space_group_name_H-M   'P 1'
#
loop_
_entity.id
_entity.type
_entity.pdbx_description
1 polymer ?
#
loop_
_entity_poly.entity_id
_entity_poly.type
_entity_poly.pdbx_seq_one_letter_code
_entity_poly.pdbx_strand_id
1 'polypeptide(L)'
;MKRSVLALSVLLLAAAARADEIVLKSGKTISGTITGETEQSYRIRVGPSMALEVMKKDIARVDWPEREKAAKKAALPAKNAGTANGAAAVATSSAPAGGSPAPVPARVPAPAAATSSALSAAAPPRPPLAADTVSSETAKVGVATIIKTISIDHYNVDAKDVETAKRIALERGYHAPDGPRASYTEWSGTWKGNAAKGGRNWASMEIDVAVTITLPQWTVKRKSDEEWASWNSFVNQQMDVENQHKKIIADAVKSFALSATNLTAVDENKLRDRTNALFNQTKSTIDKRRQGFERRRTMPKPVIPKKK
;
A
#
# COMPACT_ATOMS: atom_id res chain seq x y z
N MET A 1 33.20 46.90 -11.30
CA MET A 1 31.96 46.43 -11.94
C MET A 1 32.29 45.34 -12.93
N LYS A 2 31.78 44.12 -12.73
CA LYS A 2 31.48 43.06 -13.73
C LYS A 2 30.97 41.85 -12.95
N ARG A 3 29.66 41.61 -13.01
CA ARG A 3 28.96 40.51 -12.33
C ARG A 3 28.90 39.33 -13.32
N SER A 4 29.50 38.20 -12.95
CA SER A 4 29.33 36.94 -13.66
C SER A 4 28.13 36.20 -13.07
N VAL A 5 26.98 36.29 -13.74
CA VAL A 5 25.78 35.53 -13.44
C VAL A 5 25.84 34.26 -14.28
N LEU A 6 26.17 33.13 -13.65
CA LEU A 6 26.19 31.82 -14.28
C LEU A 6 24.78 31.23 -14.18
N ALA A 7 24.00 31.39 -15.25
CA ALA A 7 22.66 30.85 -15.39
C ALA A 7 22.75 29.34 -15.62
N LEU A 8 22.42 28.55 -14.60
CA LEU A 8 22.29 27.11 -14.66
C LEU A 8 20.87 26.75 -15.16
N SER A 9 20.71 26.72 -16.49
CA SER A 9 19.49 26.25 -17.15
C SER A 9 19.36 24.74 -17.02
N VAL A 10 18.75 24.27 -15.94
CA VAL A 10 18.28 22.89 -15.80
C VAL A 10 17.04 22.74 -16.68
N LEU A 11 17.25 22.18 -17.86
CA LEU A 11 16.21 21.76 -18.79
C LEU A 11 15.41 20.61 -18.15
N LEU A 12 14.28 20.92 -17.52
CA LEU A 12 13.29 19.94 -17.11
C LEU A 12 12.65 19.34 -18.37
N LEU A 13 13.09 18.15 -18.75
CA LEU A 13 12.40 17.26 -19.69
C LEU A 13 11.07 16.81 -19.04
N ALA A 14 10.04 17.64 -19.17
CA ALA A 14 8.66 17.20 -18.94
C ALA A 14 8.28 16.26 -20.09
N ALA A 15 8.39 14.96 -19.87
CA ALA A 15 7.73 13.98 -20.72
C ALA A 15 6.22 14.27 -20.66
N ALA A 16 5.70 14.91 -21.70
CA ALA A 16 4.29 15.16 -21.88
C ALA A 16 3.58 13.83 -22.11
N ALA A 17 3.24 13.14 -21.01
CA ALA A 17 2.31 12.03 -21.02
C ALA A 17 0.97 12.57 -21.52
N ARG A 18 0.64 12.28 -22.79
CA ARG A 18 -0.67 12.60 -23.34
C ARG A 18 -1.70 11.75 -22.59
N ALA A 19 -2.76 12.38 -22.11
CA ALA A 19 -3.87 11.68 -21.49
C ALA A 19 -4.51 10.70 -22.50
N ASP A 20 -4.98 9.56 -22.02
CA ASP A 20 -5.80 8.64 -22.78
C ASP A 20 -7.19 9.26 -23.01
N GLU A 21 -7.80 9.01 -24.16
CA GLU A 21 -9.13 9.52 -24.50
C GLU A 21 -10.12 8.37 -24.69
N ILE A 22 -11.26 8.46 -24.02
CA ILE A 22 -12.38 7.52 -24.18
C ILE A 22 -13.56 8.28 -24.77
N VAL A 23 -13.99 7.86 -25.96
CA VAL A 23 -15.17 8.40 -26.64
C VAL A 23 -16.37 7.51 -26.33
N LEU A 24 -17.39 8.08 -25.70
CA LEU A 24 -18.64 7.40 -25.37
C LEU A 24 -19.57 7.32 -26.58
N LYS A 25 -20.50 6.37 -26.59
CA LYS A 25 -21.57 6.27 -27.60
C LYS A 25 -22.47 7.49 -27.67
N SER A 26 -22.54 8.27 -26.59
CA SER A 26 -23.23 9.56 -26.55
C SER A 26 -22.49 10.68 -27.30
N GLY A 27 -21.28 10.43 -27.81
CA GLY A 27 -20.43 11.43 -28.46
C GLY A 27 -19.59 12.26 -27.47
N LYS A 28 -19.70 12.03 -26.16
CA LYS A 28 -18.88 12.70 -25.15
C LYS A 28 -17.50 12.05 -25.06
N THR A 29 -16.45 12.87 -24.95
CA THR A 29 -15.07 12.41 -24.76
C THR A 29 -14.63 12.63 -23.32
N ILE A 30 -14.03 11.60 -22.71
CA ILE A 30 -13.42 11.65 -21.39
C ILE A 30 -11.91 11.52 -21.56
N SER A 31 -11.17 12.54 -21.15
CA SER A 31 -9.70 12.52 -21.13
C SER A 31 -9.20 12.20 -19.72
N GLY A 32 -8.31 11.22 -19.59
CA GLY A 32 -7.73 10.82 -18.31
C GLY A 32 -6.67 9.74 -18.46
N THR A 33 -6.20 9.16 -17.36
CA THR A 33 -5.27 8.02 -17.43
C THR A 33 -6.04 6.74 -17.09
N ILE A 34 -6.00 5.74 -17.97
CA ILE A 34 -6.61 4.44 -17.67
C ILE A 34 -5.74 3.74 -16.63
N THR A 35 -6.28 3.60 -15.42
CA THR A 35 -5.58 3.00 -14.27
C THR A 35 -5.91 1.53 -14.05
N GLY A 36 -6.99 1.04 -14.68
CA GLY A 36 -7.41 -0.35 -14.57
C GLY A 36 -8.45 -0.71 -15.63
N GLU A 37 -8.49 -1.99 -15.96
CA GLU A 37 -9.43 -2.59 -16.91
C GLU A 37 -10.03 -3.84 -16.27
N THR A 38 -11.36 -3.94 -16.28
CA THR A 38 -12.09 -5.16 -15.91
C THR A 38 -12.73 -5.77 -17.16
N GLU A 39 -13.44 -6.89 -17.01
CA GLU A 39 -14.20 -7.49 -18.12
C GLU A 39 -15.30 -6.54 -18.64
N GLN A 40 -15.89 -5.72 -17.77
CA GLN A 40 -17.06 -4.89 -18.10
C GLN A 40 -16.82 -3.38 -18.08
N SER A 41 -15.71 -2.90 -17.50
CA SER A 41 -15.47 -1.47 -17.28
C SER A 41 -14.00 -1.07 -17.42
N TYR A 42 -13.76 0.22 -17.62
CA TYR A 42 -12.45 0.86 -17.47
C TYR A 42 -12.48 1.83 -16.30
N ARG A 43 -11.42 1.84 -15.48
CA ARG A 43 -11.22 2.81 -14.39
C ARG A 43 -10.27 3.90 -14.85
N ILE A 44 -10.80 5.09 -15.05
CA ILE A 44 -10.10 6.26 -15.60
C ILE A 44 -9.86 7.27 -14.47
N ARG A 45 -8.62 7.72 -14.30
CA ARG A 45 -8.29 8.83 -13.41
C ARG A 45 -8.36 10.15 -14.18
N VAL A 46 -9.29 11.02 -13.81
CA VAL A 46 -9.49 12.35 -14.41
C VAL A 46 -8.96 13.39 -13.45
N GLY A 47 -7.68 13.72 -13.57
CA GLY A 47 -6.99 14.62 -12.64
C GLY A 47 -6.60 13.96 -11.30
N PRO A 48 -6.17 14.76 -10.30
CA PRO A 48 -5.52 14.24 -9.09
C PRO A 48 -6.45 13.58 -8.08
N SER A 49 -7.76 13.87 -8.13
CA SER A 49 -8.71 13.44 -7.09
C SER A 49 -9.98 12.77 -7.61
N MET A 50 -10.13 12.60 -8.94
CA MET A 50 -11.31 11.95 -9.50
C MET A 50 -10.91 10.66 -10.21
N ALA A 51 -11.61 9.59 -9.84
CA ALA A 51 -11.61 8.33 -10.57
C ALA A 51 -13.04 8.10 -11.08
N LEU A 52 -13.16 7.76 -12.35
CA LEU A 52 -14.41 7.43 -13.02
C LEU A 52 -14.35 5.98 -13.47
N GLU A 53 -15.44 5.25 -13.24
CA GLU A 53 -15.63 3.93 -13.81
C GLU A 53 -16.58 4.05 -15.00
N VAL A 54 -16.11 3.64 -16.18
CA VAL A 54 -16.86 3.74 -17.44
C VAL A 54 -17.11 2.34 -17.97
N MET A 55 -18.38 1.98 -18.14
CA MET A 55 -18.78 0.66 -18.63
C MET A 55 -18.44 0.52 -20.12
N LYS A 56 -17.82 -0.61 -20.51
CA LYS A 56 -17.42 -0.91 -21.89
C LYS A 56 -18.59 -0.86 -22.88
N LYS A 57 -19.79 -1.22 -22.42
CA LYS A 57 -21.03 -1.15 -23.22
C LYS A 57 -21.37 0.27 -23.70
N ASP A 58 -20.92 1.29 -22.99
CA ASP A 58 -21.22 2.71 -23.26
C ASP A 58 -20.09 3.41 -24.02
N ILE A 59 -18.99 2.70 -24.30
CA ILE A 59 -17.81 3.21 -25.00
C ILE A 59 -17.95 2.91 -26.50
N ALA A 60 -17.71 3.93 -27.32
CA ALA A 60 -17.63 3.80 -28.76
C ALA A 60 -16.19 3.48 -29.21
N ARG A 61 -15.20 4.17 -28.65
CA ARG A 61 -13.78 4.00 -28.98
C ARG A 61 -12.88 4.42 -27.81
N VAL A 62 -11.72 3.77 -27.71
CA VAL A 62 -10.63 4.15 -26.79
C VAL A 62 -9.42 4.50 -27.62
N ASP A 63 -8.90 5.71 -27.45
CA ASP A 63 -7.66 6.17 -28.07
C ASP A 63 -6.52 6.10 -27.06
N TRP A 64 -5.65 5.10 -27.25
CA TRP A 64 -4.56 4.77 -26.34
C TRP A 64 -3.19 4.91 -27.03
N PRO A 65 -2.63 6.13 -27.08
CA PRO A 65 -1.48 6.44 -27.92
C PRO A 65 -0.18 5.73 -27.49
N GLU A 66 -0.02 5.39 -26.20
CA GLU A 66 1.17 4.65 -25.72
C GLU A 66 1.14 3.16 -26.09
N ARG A 67 -0.03 2.51 -25.99
CA ARG A 67 -0.15 1.07 -26.28
C ARG A 67 0.02 0.77 -27.76
N GLU A 68 -0.40 1.69 -28.63
CA GLU A 68 -0.18 1.58 -30.08
C GLU A 68 1.30 1.71 -30.45
N LYS A 69 2.07 2.56 -29.76
CA LYS A 69 3.53 2.66 -29.91
C LYS A 69 4.25 1.41 -29.39
N ALA A 70 3.80 0.86 -28.27
CA ALA A 70 4.35 -0.39 -27.72
C ALA A 70 4.09 -1.59 -28.66
N ALA A 71 2.89 -1.70 -29.22
CA ALA A 71 2.54 -2.73 -30.19
C ALA A 71 3.35 -2.62 -31.50
N LYS A 72 3.56 -1.40 -32.02
CA LYS A 72 4.42 -1.17 -33.20
C LYS A 72 5.89 -1.48 -32.94
N LYS A 73 6.39 -1.26 -31.72
CA LYS A 73 7.77 -1.62 -31.32
C LYS A 73 7.96 -3.13 -31.18
N ALA A 74 6.90 -3.88 -30.83
CA ALA A 74 6.92 -5.34 -30.75
C ALA A 74 6.76 -6.04 -32.12
N ALA A 75 6.26 -5.32 -33.15
CA ALA A 75 5.99 -5.89 -34.48
C ALA A 75 7.13 -5.71 -35.51
N LEU A 76 8.30 -5.20 -35.10
CA LEU A 76 9.47 -5.12 -35.99
C LEU A 76 10.22 -6.47 -36.03
N PRO A 77 10.36 -7.12 -37.20
CA PRO A 77 11.05 -8.39 -37.31
C PRO A 77 12.56 -8.20 -37.05
N ALA A 78 13.08 -8.98 -36.10
CA ALA A 78 14.51 -9.09 -35.83
C ALA A 78 15.23 -9.65 -37.07
N LYS A 79 15.87 -8.77 -37.83
CA LYS A 79 16.66 -9.13 -39.01
C LYS A 79 18.13 -9.31 -38.60
N ASN A 80 18.56 -10.57 -38.59
CA ASN A 80 19.91 -11.10 -38.81
C ASN A 80 21.12 -10.46 -38.10
N ALA A 81 21.63 -11.17 -37.10
CA ALA A 81 23.06 -11.43 -36.90
C ALA A 81 23.14 -12.87 -36.36
N GLY A 82 23.69 -13.87 -37.04
CA GLY A 82 24.98 -13.87 -37.69
C GLY A 82 25.86 -14.86 -36.91
N THR A 83 25.74 -16.13 -37.28
CA THR A 83 26.42 -17.32 -36.75
C THR A 83 27.94 -17.18 -36.81
N ALA A 84 28.66 -17.53 -35.75
CA ALA A 84 30.06 -17.95 -35.83
C ALA A 84 30.37 -18.97 -34.72
N ASN A 85 30.63 -20.21 -35.16
CA ASN A 85 31.24 -21.29 -34.40
C ASN A 85 32.68 -20.93 -34.01
N GLY A 86 33.13 -21.44 -32.86
CA GLY A 86 34.53 -21.40 -32.47
C GLY A 86 34.77 -22.17 -31.18
N ALA A 87 34.86 -23.50 -31.28
CA ALA A 87 35.37 -24.36 -30.23
C ALA A 87 36.89 -24.19 -30.13
N ALA A 88 37.40 -23.94 -28.92
CA ALA A 88 38.78 -24.23 -28.56
C ALA A 88 38.85 -24.48 -27.04
N ALA A 89 39.32 -25.68 -26.70
CA ALA A 89 39.66 -26.10 -25.36
C ALA A 89 40.96 -25.40 -24.88
N VAL A 90 41.16 -25.39 -23.56
CA VAL A 90 42.40 -25.78 -22.83
C VAL A 90 42.62 -24.95 -21.55
N ALA A 91 43.01 -25.70 -20.51
CA ALA A 91 43.81 -25.37 -19.32
C ALA A 91 43.17 -24.75 -18.07
N THR A 92 43.04 -25.63 -17.06
CA THR A 92 43.66 -25.54 -15.72
C THR A 92 44.19 -24.18 -15.24
N SER A 93 43.76 -23.75 -14.05
CA SER A 93 44.67 -23.68 -12.87
C SER A 93 44.03 -23.03 -11.62
N SER A 94 44.38 -23.64 -10.48
CA SER A 94 44.66 -23.05 -9.15
C SER A 94 43.61 -22.28 -8.34
N ALA A 95 43.41 -22.84 -7.14
CA ALA A 95 42.90 -22.25 -5.91
C ALA A 95 43.62 -20.96 -5.47
N PRO A 96 43.07 -20.31 -4.42
CA PRO A 96 43.95 -19.95 -3.32
C PRO A 96 43.39 -20.37 -1.95
N ALA A 97 44.30 -20.94 -1.14
CA ALA A 97 44.32 -20.79 0.31
C ALA A 97 44.38 -19.29 0.65
N GLY A 98 43.70 -18.75 1.65
CA GLY A 98 43.80 -19.06 3.07
C GLY A 98 44.16 -17.76 3.81
N GLY A 99 43.65 -17.60 5.05
CA GLY A 99 44.22 -16.69 6.05
C GLY A 99 43.57 -15.32 6.22
N SER A 100 42.63 -15.19 7.16
CA SER A 100 42.89 -14.65 8.52
C SER A 100 41.64 -14.05 9.16
N PRO A 101 41.32 -14.39 10.42
CA PRO A 101 40.17 -13.86 11.14
C PRO A 101 40.47 -12.52 11.81
N ALA A 102 39.51 -11.59 11.72
CA ALA A 102 39.54 -10.34 12.45
C ALA A 102 39.08 -10.54 13.93
N PRO A 103 39.60 -9.71 14.87
CA PRO A 103 39.44 -9.92 16.31
C PRO A 103 38.03 -9.62 16.83
N VAL A 104 37.63 -10.46 17.80
CA VAL A 104 36.41 -10.40 18.60
C VAL A 104 36.44 -9.18 19.54
N PRO A 105 35.44 -8.27 19.50
CA PRO A 105 35.28 -7.26 20.55
C PRO A 105 34.60 -7.84 21.80
N ALA A 106 34.98 -7.27 22.93
CA ALA A 106 34.80 -7.76 24.29
C ALA A 106 33.35 -7.94 24.75
N ARG A 107 33.22 -8.96 25.60
CA ARG A 107 32.05 -9.41 26.36
C ARG A 107 31.54 -8.32 27.31
N VAL A 108 30.36 -7.77 27.04
CA VAL A 108 29.60 -6.94 27.98
C VAL A 108 28.92 -7.84 29.03
N PRO A 109 28.95 -7.51 30.33
CA PRO A 109 28.29 -8.32 31.37
C PRO A 109 26.76 -8.25 31.26
N ALA A 110 26.14 -9.41 31.49
CA ALA A 110 24.70 -9.61 31.51
C ALA A 110 24.04 -8.92 32.73
N PRO A 111 22.89 -8.24 32.57
CA PRO A 111 22.04 -7.90 33.69
C PRO A 111 21.26 -9.14 34.18
N ALA A 112 21.08 -9.18 35.50
CA ALA A 112 20.55 -10.27 36.29
C ALA A 112 19.16 -10.76 35.87
N ALA A 113 18.95 -12.06 36.08
CA ALA A 113 17.69 -12.76 35.91
C ALA A 113 16.63 -12.24 36.89
N ALA A 114 15.47 -11.83 36.36
CA ALA A 114 14.23 -11.77 37.12
C ALA A 114 13.47 -13.07 36.85
N THR A 115 13.26 -13.83 37.91
CA THR A 115 12.54 -15.11 37.97
C THR A 115 11.05 -14.93 37.66
N SER A 116 10.55 -15.82 36.81
CA SER A 116 9.15 -16.04 36.50
C SER A 116 8.34 -16.46 37.73
N SER A 117 7.13 -15.90 37.88
CA SER A 117 6.02 -16.59 38.53
C SER A 117 4.89 -16.75 37.52
N ALA A 118 4.57 -18.01 37.23
CA ALA A 118 3.46 -18.44 36.42
C ALA A 118 2.16 -18.34 37.22
N LEU A 119 1.07 -17.93 36.58
CA LEU A 119 -0.25 -18.48 36.88
C LEU A 119 -1.00 -18.74 35.58
N SER A 120 -1.17 -20.04 35.33
CA SER A 120 -1.99 -20.63 34.30
C SER A 120 -3.45 -20.57 34.75
N ALA A 121 -4.32 -19.96 33.95
CA ALA A 121 -5.76 -20.12 34.05
C ALA A 121 -6.33 -20.29 32.64
N ALA A 122 -7.01 -21.41 32.43
CA ALA A 122 -7.63 -21.82 31.19
C ALA A 122 -8.68 -20.79 30.72
N ALA A 123 -8.62 -20.44 29.44
CA ALA A 123 -9.63 -19.57 28.82
C ALA A 123 -10.85 -20.41 28.38
N PRO A 124 -12.09 -19.99 28.70
CA PRO A 124 -13.31 -20.64 28.23
C PRO A 124 -13.55 -20.42 26.72
N PRO A 125 -14.41 -21.24 26.07
CA PRO A 125 -14.69 -21.16 24.63
C PRO A 125 -15.29 -19.81 24.23
N ARG A 126 -14.80 -19.25 23.12
CA ARG A 126 -15.30 -17.99 22.53
C ARG A 126 -16.70 -18.19 21.92
N PRO A 127 -17.70 -17.36 22.27
CA PRO A 127 -18.98 -17.31 21.55
C PRO A 127 -18.83 -16.67 20.16
N PRO A 128 -19.78 -16.92 19.23
CA PRO A 128 -19.73 -16.40 17.87
C PRO A 128 -19.79 -14.87 17.82
N LEU A 129 -19.04 -14.27 16.87
CA LEU A 129 -19.01 -12.84 16.63
C LEU A 129 -20.41 -12.31 16.28
N ALA A 130 -20.99 -11.52 17.19
CA ALA A 130 -22.04 -10.58 16.84
C ALA A 130 -21.41 -9.34 16.18
N ALA A 131 -22.11 -8.76 15.21
CA ALA A 131 -21.71 -7.54 14.52
C ALA A 131 -21.82 -6.33 15.48
N ASP A 132 -20.71 -5.95 16.11
CA ASP A 132 -20.65 -4.74 16.92
C ASP A 132 -20.71 -3.49 16.03
N THR A 133 -21.83 -2.79 16.13
CA THR A 133 -22.02 -1.45 15.61
C THR A 133 -21.36 -0.49 16.60
N VAL A 134 -20.22 0.11 16.22
CA VAL A 134 -19.50 1.08 17.05
C VAL A 134 -20.29 2.39 17.06
N SER A 135 -21.09 2.58 18.11
CA SER A 135 -21.67 3.87 18.48
C SER A 135 -20.65 4.66 19.30
N SER A 136 -20.39 5.92 18.93
CA SER A 136 -19.50 6.81 19.68
C SER A 136 -20.25 8.07 20.12
N GLU A 137 -20.59 8.13 21.41
CA GLU A 137 -20.94 9.37 22.10
C GLU A 137 -19.73 9.88 22.89
N THR A 138 -19.23 11.10 22.59
CA THR A 138 -18.52 11.92 23.58
C THR A 138 -18.39 13.40 23.14
N ALA A 139 -18.74 14.28 24.08
CA ALA A 139 -18.34 15.68 24.30
C ALA A 139 -17.92 16.59 23.12
N LYS A 140 -18.69 17.66 22.92
CA LYS A 140 -18.47 18.75 21.96
C LYS A 140 -17.21 19.60 22.29
N VAL A 141 -16.07 19.18 21.75
CA VAL A 141 -15.25 20.05 20.91
C VAL A 141 -15.31 19.40 19.54
N GLY A 142 -15.99 20.04 18.59
CA GLY A 142 -16.42 19.43 17.33
C GLY A 142 -15.26 19.04 16.41
N VAL A 143 -14.58 17.95 16.73
CA VAL A 143 -13.76 17.19 15.80
C VAL A 143 -14.54 15.95 15.41
N ALA A 144 -15.48 16.14 14.48
CA ALA A 144 -16.16 15.02 13.86
C ALA A 144 -15.11 14.29 13.01
N THR A 145 -14.61 13.16 13.52
CA THR A 145 -13.80 12.23 12.73
C THR A 145 -14.79 11.33 12.01
N ILE A 146 -14.95 11.52 10.71
CA ILE A 146 -15.85 10.69 9.89
C ILE A 146 -14.95 9.78 9.04
N ILE A 147 -14.83 8.52 9.44
CA ILE A 147 -14.21 7.49 8.59
C ILE A 147 -15.27 7.07 7.58
N LYS A 148 -15.31 7.76 6.43
CA LYS A 148 -16.27 7.49 5.36
C LYS A 148 -15.62 6.56 4.32
N THR A 149 -16.25 5.40 4.18
CA THR A 149 -16.12 4.45 3.07
C THR A 149 -14.94 3.48 3.20
N ILE A 150 -15.31 2.22 3.46
CA ILE A 150 -14.49 1.03 3.21
C ILE A 150 -14.93 0.52 1.85
N SER A 151 -14.13 0.72 0.81
CA SER A 151 -14.36 0.05 -0.49
C SER A 151 -13.58 -1.25 -0.49
N ILE A 152 -14.25 -2.35 -0.84
CA ILE A 152 -13.62 -3.65 -1.06
C ILE A 152 -13.68 -3.96 -2.55
N ASP A 153 -12.59 -3.67 -3.23
CA ASP A 153 -12.41 -4.01 -4.65
C ASP A 153 -12.00 -5.48 -4.76
N HIS A 154 -12.44 -6.16 -5.82
CA HIS A 154 -12.16 -7.57 -6.07
C HIS A 154 -11.52 -7.83 -7.44
N TYR A 155 -10.67 -8.86 -7.55
CA TYR A 155 -10.18 -9.38 -8.84
C TYR A 155 -10.16 -10.91 -8.85
N ASN A 156 -10.58 -11.54 -9.96
CA ASN A 156 -10.81 -12.99 -10.00
C ASN A 156 -9.52 -13.82 -9.94
N VAL A 157 -9.51 -14.81 -9.07
CA VAL A 157 -8.52 -15.89 -8.95
C VAL A 157 -9.26 -17.22 -9.04
N ASP A 158 -9.04 -17.96 -10.12
CA ASP A 158 -9.56 -19.33 -10.30
C ASP A 158 -8.44 -20.35 -10.08
N ALA A 159 -8.69 -21.34 -9.22
CA ALA A 159 -7.73 -22.37 -8.86
C ALA A 159 -8.37 -23.75 -8.65
N LYS A 160 -7.66 -24.78 -9.12
CA LYS A 160 -8.11 -26.18 -9.04
C LYS A 160 -8.06 -26.77 -7.62
N ASP A 161 -7.28 -26.18 -6.71
CA ASP A 161 -7.17 -26.56 -5.30
C ASP A 161 -6.68 -25.40 -4.42
N VAL A 162 -6.75 -25.62 -3.10
CA VAL A 162 -6.41 -24.66 -2.05
C VAL A 162 -4.94 -24.23 -2.08
N GLU A 163 -4.00 -25.17 -2.25
CA GLU A 163 -2.57 -24.81 -2.29
C GLU A 163 -2.21 -24.01 -3.54
N THR A 164 -2.78 -24.37 -4.69
CA THR A 164 -2.66 -23.57 -5.91
C THR A 164 -3.29 -22.19 -5.73
N ALA A 165 -4.44 -22.09 -5.07
CA ALA A 165 -5.10 -20.81 -4.79
C ALA A 165 -4.24 -19.90 -3.91
N LYS A 166 -3.69 -20.43 -2.81
CA LYS A 166 -2.76 -19.69 -1.92
C LYS A 166 -1.52 -19.23 -2.66
N ARG A 167 -0.90 -20.12 -3.44
CA ARG A 167 0.28 -19.78 -4.24
C ARG A 167 -0.04 -18.70 -5.26
N ILE A 168 -1.13 -18.82 -6.02
CA ILE A 168 -1.54 -17.79 -6.99
C ILE A 168 -1.82 -16.46 -6.29
N ALA A 169 -2.51 -16.47 -5.15
CA ALA A 169 -2.77 -15.26 -4.38
C ALA A 169 -1.47 -14.59 -3.90
N LEU A 170 -0.44 -15.38 -3.55
CA LEU A 170 0.86 -14.86 -3.14
C LEU A 170 1.78 -14.49 -4.30
N GLU A 171 1.71 -15.16 -5.45
CA GLU A 171 2.60 -14.91 -6.60
C GLU A 171 2.04 -13.84 -7.55
N ARG A 172 0.75 -13.93 -7.86
CA ARG A 172 0.03 -13.01 -8.75
C ARG A 172 -0.72 -11.92 -7.99
N GLY A 173 -0.53 -11.87 -6.68
CA GLY A 173 -1.13 -10.87 -5.82
C GLY A 173 -0.61 -9.46 -6.08
N TYR A 174 -0.78 -8.59 -5.10
CA TYR A 174 -0.29 -7.22 -5.18
C TYR A 174 1.21 -7.16 -4.96
N HIS A 175 1.93 -6.51 -5.87
CA HIS A 175 3.34 -6.20 -5.67
C HIS A 175 3.49 -5.00 -4.74
N ALA A 176 3.74 -5.28 -3.45
CA ALA A 176 4.15 -4.27 -2.49
C ALA A 176 5.69 -4.11 -2.49
N PRO A 177 6.24 -3.00 -1.95
CA PRO A 177 7.69 -2.78 -1.91
C PRO A 177 8.52 -3.88 -1.23
N ASP A 178 7.88 -4.74 -0.45
CA ASP A 178 8.47 -5.84 0.32
C ASP A 178 8.07 -7.23 -0.21
N GLY A 179 7.47 -7.30 -1.39
CA GLY A 179 7.13 -8.56 -2.06
C GLY A 179 5.65 -8.68 -2.44
N PRO A 180 5.29 -9.79 -3.08
CA PRO A 180 3.92 -10.01 -3.52
C PRO A 180 3.03 -10.42 -2.34
N ARG A 181 1.79 -9.93 -2.32
CA ARG A 181 0.85 -10.05 -1.21
C ARG A 181 -0.53 -10.48 -1.68
N ALA A 182 -1.19 -11.32 -0.89
CA ALA A 182 -2.55 -11.76 -1.18
C ALA A 182 -3.61 -10.65 -1.09
N SER A 183 -3.31 -9.55 -0.43
CA SER A 183 -4.22 -8.42 -0.20
C SER A 183 -3.42 -7.12 -0.12
N TYR A 184 -4.11 -6.00 -0.32
CA TYR A 184 -3.49 -4.68 -0.30
C TYR A 184 -4.46 -3.63 0.26
N THR A 185 -3.98 -2.86 1.25
CA THR A 185 -4.71 -1.73 1.81
C THR A 185 -4.15 -0.42 1.28
N GLU A 186 -4.99 0.35 0.61
CA GLU A 186 -4.77 1.76 0.32
C GLU A 186 -5.55 2.65 1.27
N TRP A 187 -5.08 3.86 1.44
CA TRP A 187 -5.81 4.84 2.22
C TRP A 187 -5.60 6.24 1.64
N SER A 188 -6.61 7.08 1.83
CA SER A 188 -6.54 8.49 1.51
C SER A 188 -7.23 9.27 2.62
N GLY A 189 -6.89 10.54 2.73
CA GLY A 189 -7.53 11.40 3.70
C GLY A 189 -7.41 12.86 3.33
N THR A 190 -8.43 13.60 3.72
CA THR A 190 -8.57 15.04 3.59
C THR A 190 -9.05 15.62 4.92
N TRP A 191 -8.82 16.91 5.13
CA TRP A 191 -9.32 17.60 6.30
C TRP A 191 -9.85 18.97 5.89
N LYS A 192 -10.82 19.47 6.64
CA LYS A 192 -11.30 20.86 6.56
C LYS A 192 -11.49 21.40 7.97
N GLY A 193 -11.25 22.69 8.14
CA GLY A 193 -11.32 23.34 9.44
C GLY A 193 -11.90 24.74 9.30
N ASN A 194 -12.64 25.14 10.35
CA ASN A 194 -13.14 26.49 10.53
C ASN A 194 -12.37 27.11 11.69
N ALA A 195 -11.65 28.20 11.44
CA ALA A 195 -10.90 28.89 12.48
C ALA A 195 -11.85 29.61 13.45
N ALA A 196 -11.47 29.70 14.71
CA ALA A 196 -12.18 30.51 15.69
C ALA A 196 -12.03 32.00 15.38
N LYS A 197 -12.88 32.84 16.00
CA LYS A 197 -12.81 34.29 15.87
C LYS A 197 -11.41 34.78 16.24
N GLY A 198 -10.74 35.46 15.31
CA GLY A 198 -9.34 35.89 15.46
C GLY A 198 -8.31 34.99 14.76
N GLY A 199 -8.71 33.84 14.21
CA GLY A 199 -7.87 33.03 13.31
C GLY A 199 -6.73 32.27 13.98
N ARG A 200 -6.62 32.32 15.31
CA ARG A 200 -5.45 31.79 16.04
C ARG A 200 -5.53 30.30 16.35
N ASN A 201 -6.72 29.71 16.34
CA ASN A 201 -6.98 28.30 16.66
C ASN A 201 -8.21 27.78 15.89
N TRP A 202 -8.39 26.46 15.85
CA TRP A 202 -9.55 25.85 15.20
C TRP A 202 -10.79 25.87 16.10
N ALA A 203 -11.94 26.29 15.56
CA ALA A 203 -13.24 26.16 16.22
C ALA A 203 -13.90 24.79 15.94
N SER A 204 -13.74 24.28 14.72
CA SER A 204 -14.17 22.95 14.34
C SER A 204 -13.24 22.38 13.28
N MET A 205 -13.09 21.06 13.27
CA MET A 205 -12.31 20.36 12.27
C MET A 205 -13.03 19.07 11.86
N GLU A 206 -13.05 18.78 10.58
CA GLU A 206 -13.59 17.54 10.03
C GLU A 206 -12.46 16.84 9.27
N ILE A 207 -12.27 15.57 9.58
CA ILE A 207 -11.25 14.74 8.95
C ILE A 207 -11.98 13.59 8.29
N ASP A 208 -11.84 13.52 6.97
CA ASP A 208 -12.39 12.46 6.13
C ASP A 208 -11.27 11.50 5.77
N VAL A 209 -11.45 10.22 6.10
CA VAL A 209 -10.50 9.16 5.79
C VAL A 209 -11.21 8.02 5.11
N ALA A 210 -10.69 7.64 3.94
CA ALA A 210 -11.14 6.49 3.18
C ALA A 210 -10.05 5.41 3.20
N VAL A 211 -10.44 4.19 3.53
CA VAL A 211 -9.54 3.03 3.53
C VAL A 211 -10.09 2.00 2.56
N THR A 212 -9.35 1.72 1.51
CA THR A 212 -9.72 0.73 0.48
C THR A 212 -8.90 -0.51 0.73
N ILE A 213 -9.58 -1.65 0.96
CA ILE A 213 -8.92 -2.95 1.06
C ILE A 213 -9.24 -3.71 -0.22
N THR A 214 -8.25 -4.08 -0.99
CA THR A 214 -8.45 -4.88 -2.18
C THR A 214 -8.11 -6.33 -1.90
N LEU A 215 -9.07 -7.21 -2.15
CA LEU A 215 -8.95 -8.66 -1.96
C LEU A 215 -9.13 -9.36 -3.30
N PRO A 216 -8.49 -10.51 -3.53
CA PRO A 216 -8.81 -11.33 -4.69
C PRO A 216 -10.19 -11.96 -4.48
N GLN A 217 -11.00 -11.97 -5.52
CA GLN A 217 -12.17 -12.83 -5.63
C GLN A 217 -11.69 -14.26 -5.82
N TRP A 218 -11.78 -15.07 -4.77
CA TRP A 218 -11.28 -16.44 -4.79
C TRP A 218 -12.36 -17.42 -5.22
N THR A 219 -12.14 -18.10 -6.33
CA THR A 219 -12.91 -19.27 -6.76
C THR A 219 -12.03 -20.49 -6.57
N VAL A 220 -12.31 -21.27 -5.52
CA VAL A 220 -11.55 -22.48 -5.18
C VAL A 220 -12.49 -23.67 -5.13
N LYS A 221 -12.15 -24.72 -5.87
CA LYS A 221 -12.91 -25.98 -5.81
C LYS A 221 -12.58 -26.73 -4.51
N ARG A 222 -13.55 -26.83 -3.60
CA ARG A 222 -13.42 -27.61 -2.37
C ARG A 222 -13.26 -29.10 -2.71
N LYS A 223 -12.14 -29.71 -2.29
CA LYS A 223 -11.90 -31.16 -2.43
C LYS A 223 -12.14 -31.93 -1.14
N SER A 224 -11.78 -31.36 0.02
CA SER A 224 -11.96 -31.95 1.34
C SER A 224 -12.25 -30.88 2.41
N ASP A 225 -12.70 -31.34 3.58
CA ASP A 225 -12.96 -30.48 4.73
C ASP A 225 -11.67 -29.90 5.33
N GLU A 226 -10.60 -30.70 5.34
CA GLU A 226 -9.27 -30.29 5.81
C GLU A 226 -8.68 -29.19 4.92
N GLU A 227 -8.76 -29.34 3.59
CA GLU A 227 -8.33 -28.31 2.65
C GLU A 227 -9.15 -27.03 2.84
N TRP A 228 -10.47 -27.16 3.00
CA TRP A 228 -11.34 -26.00 3.20
C TRP A 228 -11.06 -25.29 4.54
N ALA A 229 -10.77 -26.02 5.61
CA ALA A 229 -10.36 -25.45 6.88
C ALA A 229 -9.02 -24.69 6.75
N SER A 230 -8.07 -25.26 6.01
CA SER A 230 -6.78 -24.63 5.70
C SER A 230 -6.95 -23.34 4.88
N TRP A 231 -7.87 -23.34 3.91
CA TRP A 231 -8.24 -22.16 3.14
C TRP A 231 -8.89 -21.07 4.00
N ASN A 232 -9.88 -21.41 4.82
CA ASN A 232 -10.53 -20.45 5.72
C ASN A 232 -9.52 -19.85 6.72
N SER A 233 -8.59 -20.65 7.22
CA SER A 233 -7.51 -20.16 8.09
C SER A 233 -6.66 -19.11 7.37
N PHE A 234 -6.29 -19.36 6.11
CA PHE A 234 -5.54 -18.40 5.29
C PHE A 234 -6.33 -17.09 5.08
N VAL A 235 -7.61 -17.18 4.70
CA VAL A 235 -8.46 -16.00 4.48
C VAL A 235 -8.60 -15.18 5.77
N ASN A 236 -8.86 -15.83 6.90
CA ASN A 236 -8.97 -15.17 8.19
C ASN A 236 -7.66 -14.47 8.59
N GLN A 237 -6.50 -15.11 8.34
CA GLN A 237 -5.20 -14.48 8.57
C GLN A 237 -5.00 -13.22 7.71
N GLN A 238 -5.45 -13.22 6.45
CA GLN A 238 -5.38 -12.00 5.62
C GLN A 238 -6.31 -10.91 6.15
N MET A 239 -7.54 -11.27 6.55
CA MET A 239 -8.48 -10.30 7.13
C MET A 239 -7.94 -9.69 8.44
N ASP A 240 -7.31 -10.48 9.29
CA ASP A 240 -6.66 -10.00 10.52
C ASP A 240 -5.55 -9.00 10.23
N VAL A 241 -4.73 -9.26 9.20
CA VAL A 241 -3.68 -8.34 8.74
C VAL A 241 -4.29 -7.01 8.29
N GLU A 242 -5.35 -7.03 7.48
CA GLU A 242 -5.96 -5.79 7.01
C GLU A 242 -6.71 -5.03 8.11
N ASN A 243 -7.28 -5.73 9.09
CA ASN A 243 -7.83 -5.11 10.29
C ASN A 243 -6.73 -4.40 11.12
N GLN A 244 -5.52 -4.94 11.17
CA GLN A 244 -4.39 -4.28 11.84
C GLN A 244 -3.93 -3.03 11.08
N HIS A 245 -3.92 -3.05 9.74
CA HIS A 245 -3.67 -1.83 8.95
C HIS A 245 -4.72 -0.74 9.20
N LYS A 246 -6.00 -1.10 9.21
CA LYS A 246 -7.09 -0.17 9.57
C LYS A 246 -6.86 0.46 10.93
N LYS A 247 -6.48 -0.34 11.93
CA LYS A 247 -6.19 0.16 13.27
C LYS A 247 -5.01 1.15 13.28
N ILE A 248 -3.92 0.83 12.57
CA ILE A 248 -2.76 1.74 12.44
C ILE A 248 -3.19 3.10 11.86
N ILE A 249 -4.03 3.09 10.83
CA ILE A 249 -4.54 4.31 10.18
C ILE A 249 -5.43 5.08 11.17
N ALA A 250 -6.40 4.41 11.80
CA ALA A 250 -7.34 5.04 12.74
C ALA A 250 -6.62 5.67 13.94
N ASP A 251 -5.67 4.97 14.55
CA ASP A 251 -4.90 5.45 15.70
C ASP A 251 -4.07 6.70 15.33
N ALA A 252 -3.46 6.71 14.15
CA ALA A 252 -2.68 7.85 13.68
C ALA A 252 -3.55 9.05 13.34
N VAL A 253 -4.71 8.84 12.72
CA VAL A 253 -5.69 9.91 12.43
C VAL A 253 -6.23 10.51 13.73
N LYS A 254 -6.51 9.69 14.74
CA LYS A 254 -6.89 10.15 16.08
C LYS A 254 -5.78 10.99 16.73
N SER A 255 -4.53 10.56 16.61
CA SER A 255 -3.38 11.32 17.11
C SER A 255 -3.19 12.65 16.39
N PHE A 256 -3.42 12.69 15.06
CA PHE A 256 -3.45 13.92 14.28
C PHE A 256 -4.55 14.86 14.77
N ALA A 257 -5.77 14.35 14.95
CA ALA A 257 -6.91 15.13 15.42
C ALA A 257 -6.59 15.85 16.73
N LEU A 258 -6.07 15.11 17.72
CA LEU A 258 -5.68 15.65 19.02
C LEU A 258 -4.52 16.66 18.92
N SER A 259 -3.60 16.46 17.99
CA SER A 259 -2.48 17.38 17.80
C SER A 259 -2.94 18.68 17.12
N ALA A 260 -3.81 18.56 16.13
CA ALA A 260 -4.35 19.69 15.37
C ALA A 260 -5.25 20.59 16.22
N THR A 261 -6.04 20.04 17.15
CA THR A 261 -6.87 20.85 18.08
C THR A 261 -6.04 21.75 19.00
N ASN A 262 -4.80 21.36 19.29
CA ASN A 262 -3.89 22.12 20.14
C ASN A 262 -3.02 23.11 19.34
N LEU A 263 -3.15 23.15 18.01
CA LEU A 263 -2.39 24.09 17.20
C LEU A 263 -2.89 25.52 17.41
N THR A 264 -1.93 26.41 17.60
CA THR A 264 -2.15 27.85 17.56
C THR A 264 -1.26 28.51 16.52
N ALA A 265 -1.71 29.63 15.97
CA ALA A 265 -0.97 30.43 15.01
C ALA A 265 -1.33 31.92 15.12
N VAL A 266 -0.58 32.77 14.40
CA VAL A 266 -0.82 34.22 14.37
C VAL A 266 -2.10 34.56 13.61
N ASP A 267 -2.34 33.83 12.51
CA ASP A 267 -3.47 33.98 11.60
C ASP A 267 -3.90 32.62 11.03
N GLU A 268 -5.03 32.62 10.33
CA GLU A 268 -5.63 31.41 9.77
C GLU A 268 -4.76 30.76 8.69
N ASN A 269 -4.05 31.52 7.87
CA ASN A 269 -3.19 30.97 6.82
C ASN A 269 -2.04 30.17 7.43
N LYS A 270 -1.38 30.74 8.45
CA LYS A 270 -0.34 30.03 9.22
C LYS A 270 -0.90 28.83 9.97
N LEU A 271 -2.14 28.91 10.46
CA LEU A 271 -2.82 27.77 11.09
C LEU A 271 -3.06 26.63 10.08
N ARG A 272 -3.52 26.95 8.86
CA ARG A 272 -3.70 26.01 7.75
C ARG A 272 -2.39 25.38 7.32
N ASP A 273 -1.34 26.16 7.14
CA ASP A 273 -0.01 25.68 6.77
C ASP A 273 0.53 24.67 7.79
N ARG A 274 0.44 25.01 9.09
CA ARG A 274 0.87 24.12 10.18
C ARG A 274 0.04 22.84 10.23
N THR A 275 -1.27 22.94 10.05
CA THR A 275 -2.18 21.78 10.05
C THR A 275 -1.90 20.87 8.85
N ASN A 276 -1.65 21.44 7.67
CA ASN A 276 -1.24 20.69 6.47
C ASN A 276 0.10 19.97 6.67
N ALA A 277 1.10 20.66 7.24
CA ALA A 277 2.39 20.05 7.54
C ALA A 277 2.24 18.87 8.51
N LEU A 278 1.46 19.06 9.59
CA LEU A 278 1.17 18.01 10.56
C LEU A 278 0.41 16.83 9.92
N PHE A 279 -0.53 17.09 9.02
CA PHE A 279 -1.29 16.05 8.32
C PHE A 279 -0.40 15.24 7.37
N ASN A 280 0.49 15.90 6.63
CA ASN A 280 1.46 15.24 5.75
C ASN A 280 2.49 14.42 6.54
N GLN A 281 2.92 14.89 7.71
CA GLN A 281 3.75 14.13 8.63
C GLN A 281 3.01 12.89 9.15
N THR A 282 1.74 13.02 9.48
CA THR A 282 0.88 11.90 9.88
C THR A 282 0.75 10.88 8.75
N LYS A 283 0.54 11.34 7.52
CA LYS A 283 0.53 10.48 6.31
C LYS A 283 1.79 9.62 6.22
N SER A 284 2.96 10.26 6.26
CA SER A 284 4.25 9.56 6.24
C SER A 284 4.40 8.57 7.39
N THR A 285 3.92 8.92 8.58
CA THR A 285 4.00 8.06 9.77
C THR A 285 3.12 6.81 9.62
N ILE A 286 1.90 6.97 9.09
CA ILE A 286 1.00 5.85 8.77
C ILE A 286 1.69 4.91 7.79
N ASP A 287 2.25 5.43 6.70
CA ASP A 287 2.90 4.61 5.69
C ASP A 287 4.11 3.85 6.25
N LYS A 288 4.95 4.52 7.05
CA LYS A 288 6.08 3.89 7.74
C LYS A 288 5.64 2.80 8.72
N ARG A 289 4.58 3.04 9.50
CA ARG A 289 4.05 2.06 10.46
C ARG A 289 3.48 0.84 9.74
N ARG A 290 2.72 1.06 8.65
CA ARG A 290 2.19 -0.01 7.78
C ARG A 290 3.31 -0.85 7.18
N GLN A 291 4.31 -0.21 6.54
CA GLN A 291 5.47 -0.92 6.00
C GLN A 291 6.26 -1.65 7.09
N GLY A 292 6.45 -1.04 8.26
CA GLY A 292 7.16 -1.67 9.38
C GLY A 292 6.41 -2.88 9.95
N PHE A 293 5.08 -2.82 10.00
CA PHE A 293 4.24 -3.96 10.37
C PHE A 293 4.44 -5.13 9.40
N GLU A 294 4.43 -4.83 8.10
CA GLU A 294 4.58 -5.85 7.06
C GLU A 294 5.97 -6.49 7.04
N ARG A 295 7.04 -5.71 7.22
CA ARG A 295 8.40 -6.26 7.38
C ARG A 295 8.52 -7.22 8.56
N ARG A 296 7.86 -6.91 9.69
CA ARG A 296 7.86 -7.80 10.87
C ARG A 296 7.09 -9.10 10.64
N ARG A 297 6.16 -9.10 9.69
CA ARG A 297 5.41 -10.31 9.30
C ARG A 297 6.26 -11.23 8.41
N THR A 298 7.01 -10.67 7.47
CA THR A 298 7.80 -11.44 6.50
C THR A 298 9.14 -11.93 7.06
N MET A 299 9.68 -11.26 8.08
CA MET A 299 10.91 -11.73 8.73
C MET A 299 10.66 -13.05 9.46
N PRO A 300 11.46 -14.11 9.19
CA PRO A 300 11.39 -15.34 9.96
C PRO A 300 11.61 -14.99 11.43
N LYS A 301 10.71 -15.44 12.30
CA LYS A 301 10.88 -15.26 13.74
C LYS A 301 12.27 -15.80 14.11
N PRO A 302 13.14 -15.01 14.76
CA PRO A 302 14.47 -15.48 15.11
C PRO A 302 14.32 -16.79 15.89
N VAL A 303 14.97 -17.85 15.41
CA VAL A 303 15.00 -19.13 16.10
C VAL A 303 15.81 -18.88 17.37
N ILE A 304 15.12 -18.66 18.48
CA ILE A 304 15.76 -18.56 19.79
C ILE A 304 16.32 -19.95 20.09
N PRO A 305 17.64 -20.15 20.09
CA PRO A 305 18.20 -21.46 20.40
C PRO A 305 17.73 -21.84 21.81
N LYS A 306 17.06 -22.99 21.94
CA LYS A 306 16.70 -23.53 23.25
C LYS A 306 18.00 -23.70 24.04
N LYS A 307 18.13 -23.00 25.17
CA LYS A 307 19.23 -23.21 26.11
C LYS A 307 19.20 -24.68 26.51
N LYS A 308 20.27 -25.41 26.19
CA LYS A 308 20.53 -26.76 26.69
C LYS A 308 20.95 -26.69 28.14
#